data_AF-A0A497MSY1-F1
#
_entry.id   AF-A0A497MSY1-F1
#
_cell.length_a   1.000
_cell.length_b   1.000
_cell.length_c   1.000
_cell.angle_alpha   90.00
_cell.angle_beta   90.00
_cell.angle_gamma   90.00
#
_symmetry.space_group_name_H-M   'P 1'
#
loop_
_entity.id
_entity.type
_entity.pdbx_description
1 polymer ?
#
loop_
_entity_poly.entity_id
_entity_poly.type
_entity_poly.pdbx_seq_one_letter_code
_entity_poly.pdbx_strand_id
1 'polypeptide(L)' 'MGFKSFLEIFRRLRHQGFKGRRIFCPRCGNPNLKPYGSLDGWLTPNQYVCEKCGYVGVLVLEAAEEESLKEAEK' A
#
# COMPACT_ATOMS: atom_id res chain seq x y z
N MET A 1 16.20 18.79 27.85
CA MET A 1 15.34 18.97 26.64
C MET A 1 15.08 17.61 26.05
N GLY A 2 13.85 17.13 26.19
CA GLY A 2 13.57 15.70 26.30
C GLY A 2 13.13 15.02 25.00
N PHE A 3 13.61 13.79 24.84
CA PHE A 3 13.26 12.80 23.81
C PHE A 3 11.74 12.62 23.58
N LYS A 4 10.92 13.01 24.57
CA LYS A 4 9.45 12.96 24.54
C LYS A 4 8.84 13.83 23.42
N SER A 5 9.39 15.02 23.15
CA SER A 5 8.88 15.88 22.07
C SER A 5 9.12 15.28 20.69
N PHE A 6 10.26 14.60 20.51
CA PHE A 6 10.60 13.95 19.24
C PHE A 6 9.70 12.74 18.98
N LEU A 7 9.41 11.93 20.02
CA LEU A 7 8.48 10.80 19.94
C LEU A 7 7.04 11.22 19.57
N GLU A 8 6.56 12.38 20.04
CA GLU A 8 5.24 12.88 19.64
C GLU A 8 5.18 13.27 18.16
N ILE A 9 6.23 13.88 17.64
CA ILE A 9 6.33 14.24 16.22
C ILE A 9 6.31 12.97 15.34
N PHE A 10 7.07 11.94 15.73
CA PHE A 10 7.04 10.65 15.04
C PHE A 10 5.68 9.95 15.11
N ARG A 11 4.93 10.10 16.21
CA ARG A 11 3.57 9.56 16.34
C ARG A 11 2.57 10.24 15.41
N ARG A 12 2.70 11.55 15.17
CA ARG A 12 1.87 12.27 14.20
C ARG A 12 2.20 11.90 12.76
N LEU A 13 3.48 11.71 12.43
CA LEU A 13 3.92 11.25 11.10
C LEU A 13 3.38 9.85 10.75
N ARG A 14 3.27 8.95 11.74
CA ARG A 14 2.77 7.58 11.54
C ARG A 14 1.29 7.51 11.13
N HIS A 15 0.49 8.54 11.39
CA HIS A 15 -0.96 8.51 11.18
C HIS A 15 -1.42 8.80 9.74
N GLN A 16 -0.59 9.41 8.89
CA GLN A 16 -1.02 9.84 7.55
C GLN A 16 -0.35 9.08 6.39
N GLY A 17 0.90 8.62 6.53
CA GLY A 17 1.63 7.99 5.42
C GLY A 17 1.66 6.46 5.42
N PHE A 18 1.31 5.81 6.53
CA PHE A 18 1.56 4.39 6.77
C PHE A 18 0.29 3.60 7.13
N LYS A 19 -0.89 4.06 6.71
CA LYS A 19 -2.08 3.21 6.69
C LYS A 19 -1.85 2.20 5.56
N GLY A 20 -1.61 0.94 5.93
CA GLY A 20 -1.30 -0.12 4.99
C GLY A 20 -2.45 -0.34 4.03
N ARG A 21 -2.37 0.27 2.84
CA ARG A 21 -3.32 0.06 1.75
C ARG A 21 -3.33 -1.43 1.42
N ARG A 22 -4.47 -2.08 1.62
CA ARG A 22 -4.61 -3.49 1.25
C ARG A 22 -4.77 -3.54 -0.27
N ILE A 23 -3.80 -4.17 -0.93
CA ILE A 23 -3.80 -4.40 -2.38
C ILE A 23 -4.29 -5.81 -2.70
N PHE A 24 -4.99 -5.95 -3.82
CA PHE A 24 -5.57 -7.20 -4.29
C PHE A 24 -5.28 -7.42 -5.78
N CYS A 25 -5.24 -8.68 -6.20
CA CYS A 25 -5.06 -9.06 -7.60
C CYS A 25 -6.27 -8.58 -8.44
N PRO A 26 -6.06 -7.84 -9.54
CA PRO A 26 -7.15 -7.33 -10.37
C PRO A 26 -7.87 -8.44 -11.15
N ARG A 27 -7.26 -9.62 -11.30
CA ARG A 27 -7.83 -10.74 -12.06
C ARG A 27 -8.70 -11.66 -11.21
N CYS A 28 -8.31 -11.93 -9.96
CA CYS A 28 -8.97 -12.94 -9.13
C CYS A 28 -9.29 -12.49 -7.69
N GLY A 29 -8.98 -11.24 -7.33
CA GLY A 29 -9.23 -10.69 -6.01
C GLY A 29 -8.34 -11.25 -4.90
N ASN A 30 -7.28 -11.99 -5.22
CA ASN A 30 -6.38 -12.53 -4.19
C ASN A 30 -5.64 -11.39 -3.46
N PRO A 31 -5.69 -11.31 -2.12
CA PRO A 31 -4.98 -10.27 -1.35
C PRO A 31 -3.47 -10.47 -1.30
N ASN A 32 -2.99 -11.66 -1.67
CA ASN A 32 -1.57 -12.02 -1.58
C ASN A 32 -0.89 -11.79 -2.93
N LEU A 33 -0.54 -10.53 -3.19
CA LEU A 33 0.34 -10.11 -4.28
C LEU A 33 1.76 -9.96 -3.73
N LYS A 34 2.75 -10.47 -4.45
CA LYS A 34 4.17 -10.35 -4.10
C LYS A 34 4.90 -9.49 -5.12
N PRO A 35 5.97 -8.77 -4.76
CA PRO A 35 6.85 -8.12 -5.75
C PRO A 35 7.35 -9.13 -6.77
N TYR A 36 7.49 -8.71 -8.03
CA TYR A 36 8.01 -9.58 -9.09
C TYR A 36 9.53 -9.78 -8.95
N GLY A 37 10.26 -8.72 -8.57
CA GLY A 37 11.70 -8.77 -8.32
C GLY A 37 12.13 -7.93 -7.11
N SER A 38 13.35 -8.19 -6.63
CA SER A 38 13.91 -7.51 -5.44
C SER A 38 14.23 -6.03 -5.67
N LEU A 39 14.26 -5.58 -6.92
CA LEU A 39 14.58 -4.19 -7.30
C LEU A 39 13.33 -3.36 -7.63
N ASP A 40 12.14 -3.98 -7.59
CA ASP A 40 10.87 -3.32 -7.85
C ASP A 40 10.61 -2.24 -6.78
N GLY A 41 10.23 -1.04 -7.24
CA GLY A 41 10.00 0.11 -6.39
C GLY A 41 11.25 0.92 -6.04
N TRP A 42 12.44 0.43 -6.42
CA TRP A 42 13.70 1.16 -6.30
C TRP A 42 14.29 1.52 -7.67
N LEU A 43 14.66 0.50 -8.46
CA LEU A 43 15.26 0.68 -9.78
C LEU A 43 14.25 0.43 -10.92
N THR A 44 13.38 -0.56 -10.73
CA THR A 44 12.31 -0.91 -11.68
C THR A 44 10.95 -0.46 -11.14
N PRO A 45 9.96 -0.20 -12.01
CA PRO A 45 8.59 0.05 -11.57
C PRO A 45 8.07 -1.08 -10.69
N ASN A 46 7.22 -0.76 -9.71
CA ASN A 46 6.58 -1.77 -8.86
C ASN A 46 5.75 -2.73 -9.71
N GLN A 47 6.19 -3.98 -9.81
CA GLN A 47 5.46 -5.07 -10.43
C GLN A 47 5.08 -6.11 -9.40
N TYR A 48 3.93 -6.74 -9.61
CA TYR A 48 3.38 -7.73 -8.70
C TYR A 48 3.08 -9.03 -9.42
N VAL A 49 3.30 -10.14 -8.72
CA VAL A 49 2.91 -11.49 -9.12
C VAL A 49 1.82 -12.03 -8.20
N CYS A 50 0.80 -12.64 -8.80
CA CYS A 50 -0.24 -13.37 -8.10
C CYS A 50 -0.02 -14.88 -8.24
N GLU A 51 0.39 -15.53 -7.14
CA GLU A 51 0.63 -16.99 -7.12
C GLU A 51 -0.64 -17.82 -7.36
N LYS A 52 -1.84 -17.24 -7.15
CA LYS A 52 -3.12 -17.93 -7.35
C LYS A 52 -3.54 -18.05 -8.81
N CYS A 53 -3.31 -17.03 -9.64
CA CYS A 53 -3.83 -16.98 -11.02
C CYS A 53 -2.78 -16.66 -12.10
N GLY A 54 -1.51 -16.52 -11.71
CA GLY A 54 -0.40 -16.23 -12.61
C GLY A 54 -0.38 -14.82 -13.19
N TYR A 55 -1.16 -13.87 -12.64
CA TYR A 55 -1.08 -12.47 -13.04
C TYR A 55 0.31 -11.91 -12.71
N VAL A 56 0.89 -11.17 -13.66
CA VAL A 56 2.13 -10.40 -13.51
C VAL A 56 1.89 -9.01 -14.10
N GLY A 57 2.12 -7.96 -13.32
CA GLY A 57 2.00 -6.59 -13.81
C GLY A 57 1.97 -5.52 -12.71
N VAL A 58 1.84 -4.27 -13.14
CA VAL A 58 1.87 -3.08 -12.27
C VAL A 58 0.51 -2.72 -11.67
N LEU A 59 -0.59 -3.23 -12.23
CA LEU A 59 -1.94 -2.91 -11.77
C LEU A 59 -2.29 -3.71 -10.51
N VAL A 60 -2.86 -3.03 -9.54
CA VAL A 60 -3.39 -3.58 -8.30
C VAL A 60 -4.76 -2.98 -8.00
N LEU A 61 -5.58 -3.72 -7.27
CA LEU A 61 -6.85 -3.23 -6.77
C LEU A 61 -6.66 -2.79 -5.31
N GLU A 62 -6.79 -1.50 -5.04
CA GLU A 62 -6.72 -0.96 -3.68
C GLU A 62 -8.11 -1.03 -3.03
N ALA A 63 -8.20 -1.52 -1.80
CA ALA A 63 -9.43 -1.37 -1.03
C ALA A 63 -9.60 0.09 -0.61
N ALA A 64 -10.76 0.68 -0.92
CA ALA A 64 -11.14 1.98 -0.41
C ALA A 64 -11.25 1.90 1.12
N GLU A 65 -10.65 2.86 1.83
CA GLU A 65 -10.96 3.07 3.24
C GLU A 65 -12.24 3.90 3.34
N GLU A 66 -13.11 3.58 4.31
CA GLU A 66 -14.38 4.29 4.52
C GLU A 66 -14.22 5.81 4.74
N GLU A 67 -13.02 6.26 5.12
CA GLU A 67 -12.69 7.68 5.27
C GLU A 67 -12.49 8.38 3.91
N SER A 68 -11.89 7.70 2.93
CA SER A 68 -11.61 8.26 1.59
C SER A 68 -12.85 8.44 0.71
N LEU A 69 -13.92 7.70 1.00
CA LEU A 69 -15.22 7.87 0.31
C LEU A 69 -15.94 9.16 0.75
N LYS A 70 -15.73 9.60 1.99
CA LYS A 70 -16.37 10.81 2.54
C LYS A 70 -15.79 12.12 1.98
N GLU A 71 -14.59 12.05 1.40
CA GLU A 71 -13.89 13.22 0.84
C GLU A 71 -14.21 13.45 -0.64
N ALA A 72 -14.68 12.43 -1.38
CA ALA A 72 -15.03 12.53 -2.80
C ALA A 72 -16.46 13.05 -3.05
N GLU A 73 -17.34 13.03 -2.04
CA GLU A 73 -18.73 13.48 -2.12
C GLU A 73 -18.94 14.95 -1.66
N LYS A 74 -17.86 15.67 -1.34
CA LYS A 74 -17.89 17.08 -0.93
C LYS A 74 -17.38 18.00 -2.04
#